data_AF-S0DRC1-F1
#
_entry.id   AF-S0DRC1-F1
#
_cell.length_a   1.000
_cell.length_b   1.000
_cell.length_c   1.000
_cell.angle_alpha   90.00
_cell.angle_beta   90.00
_cell.angle_gamma   90.00
#
_symmetry.space_group_name_H-M   'P 1'
#
loop_
_entity.id
_entity.type
_entity.pdbx_description
1 polymer ?
#
loop_
_entity_poly.entity_id
_entity_poly.type
_entity_poly.pdbx_seq_one_letter_code
_entity_poly.pdbx_strand_id
1 'polypeptide(L)'
;MTNKTPHVPHIHLLCMEEHFSDAFTIARKSRKLPDSVSIDIHNCALSQLSSKVKFDTVVSPANSYGRLDGAFDDAISRQFSPRDDYHALTGVAQAQLYKTWRGFAPPGTCTLVEIPKEFEARSRNVYGTRRVALCPTMRMPADVRWDKEVVYECIWSLLCAIDNHNRVASEYDQIQSVLMTPLATGVGRVSPEKWALQTVLAMKHFVEASENPETWSSLQWADLGRTCAETQLTWTK
;
A
#
# COMPACT_ATOMS: atom_id res chain seq x y z
N MET A 1 -17.06 7.23 25.52
CA MET A 1 -15.73 7.41 24.91
C MET A 1 -15.93 7.26 23.41
N THR A 2 -15.84 8.34 22.65
CA THR A 2 -15.87 8.25 21.18
C THR A 2 -14.59 7.55 20.75
N ASN A 3 -14.67 6.27 20.37
CA ASN A 3 -13.54 5.58 19.75
C ASN A 3 -13.21 6.36 18.48
N LYS A 4 -12.14 7.17 18.52
CA LYS A 4 -11.60 7.78 17.30
C LYS A 4 -11.18 6.65 16.38
N THR A 5 -11.69 6.67 15.16
CA THR A 5 -11.21 5.77 14.10
C THR A 5 -9.70 5.95 13.95
N PRO A 6 -8.91 4.86 13.90
CA PRO A 6 -7.47 4.96 13.68
C PRO A 6 -7.14 5.73 12.40
N HIS A 7 -6.07 6.53 12.41
CA HIS A 7 -5.61 7.27 11.23
C HIS A 7 -5.03 6.35 10.15
N VAL A 8 -4.46 5.22 10.56
CA VAL A 8 -3.95 4.17 9.68
C VAL A 8 -4.88 2.96 9.78
N PRO A 9 -5.39 2.40 8.66
CA PRO A 9 -6.21 1.20 8.69
C PRO A 9 -5.43 0.02 9.27
N HIS A 10 -6.13 -1.03 9.70
CA HIS A 10 -5.46 -2.27 10.09
C HIS A 10 -4.70 -2.86 8.89
N ILE A 11 -3.43 -3.21 9.07
CA ILE A 11 -2.58 -3.72 7.99
C ILE A 11 -2.35 -5.22 8.18
N HIS A 12 -2.79 -6.00 7.21
CA HIS A 12 -2.28 -7.35 7.00
C HIS A 12 -1.04 -7.27 6.11
N LEU A 13 0.12 -7.51 6.70
CA LEU A 13 1.40 -7.47 6.01
C LEU A 13 1.80 -8.88 5.56
N LEU A 14 1.71 -9.13 4.26
CA LEU A 14 1.99 -10.42 3.64
C LEU A 14 3.45 -10.49 3.18
N CYS A 15 4.29 -11.16 3.96
CA CYS A 15 5.72 -11.33 3.72
C CYS A 15 6.03 -12.80 3.41
N MET A 16 6.11 -13.19 2.14
CA MET A 16 6.36 -14.60 1.79
C MET A 16 7.66 -15.18 2.37
N GLU A 17 8.67 -14.34 2.56
CA GLU A 17 9.98 -14.72 3.11
C GLU A 17 10.21 -14.02 4.45
N GLU A 18 10.70 -14.76 5.44
CA GLU A 18 10.85 -14.29 6.83
C GLU A 18 11.79 -13.08 6.96
N HIS A 19 12.80 -12.96 6.09
CA HIS A 19 13.72 -11.84 6.13
C HIS A 19 13.02 -10.48 5.93
N PHE A 20 11.87 -10.44 5.23
CA PHE A 20 11.06 -9.22 5.14
C PHE A 20 10.32 -8.92 6.44
N SER A 21 9.69 -9.92 7.06
CA SER A 21 8.98 -9.72 8.33
C SER A 21 9.93 -9.40 9.49
N ASP A 22 11.14 -9.97 9.48
CA ASP A 22 12.22 -9.64 10.41
C ASP A 22 12.67 -8.18 10.24
N ALA A 23 12.98 -7.76 8.99
CA ALA A 23 13.35 -6.39 8.69
C ALA A 23 12.26 -5.40 9.11
N PHE A 24 10.99 -5.73 8.86
CA PHE A 24 9.84 -4.92 9.30
C PHE A 24 9.77 -4.81 10.82
N THR A 25 9.92 -5.91 11.54
CA THR A 25 9.89 -5.93 13.01
C THR A 25 11.03 -5.09 13.61
N ILE A 26 12.22 -5.17 13.04
CA ILE A 26 13.38 -4.34 13.43
C ILE A 26 13.11 -2.86 13.15
N ALA A 27 12.57 -2.53 11.98
CA ALA A 27 12.21 -1.15 11.61
C ALA A 27 11.14 -0.58 12.55
N ARG A 28 10.07 -1.35 12.81
CA ARG A 28 8.96 -0.98 13.71
C ARG A 28 9.48 -0.59 15.09
N LYS A 29 10.37 -1.41 15.67
CA LYS A 29 10.98 -1.15 16.98
C LYS A 29 11.94 0.04 16.94
N SER A 30 12.84 0.09 15.97
CA SER A 30 13.89 1.13 15.90
C SER A 30 13.33 2.53 15.64
N ARG A 31 12.26 2.64 14.84
CA ARG A 31 11.60 3.92 14.54
C ARG A 31 10.48 4.29 15.51
N LYS A 32 10.16 3.40 16.46
CA LYS A 32 9.09 3.56 17.45
C LYS A 32 7.75 3.84 16.77
N LEU A 33 7.31 2.93 15.90
CA LEU A 33 5.98 3.04 15.28
C LEU A 33 4.91 3.10 16.38
N PRO A 34 3.97 4.07 16.34
CA PRO A 34 2.93 4.20 17.35
C PRO A 34 2.08 2.93 17.48
N ASP A 35 1.67 2.58 18.71
CA ASP A 35 0.82 1.41 18.98
C ASP A 35 -0.59 1.55 18.39
N SER A 36 -0.99 2.76 17.98
CA SER A 36 -2.23 3.01 17.23
C SER A 36 -2.22 2.37 15.84
N VAL A 37 -1.04 2.03 15.30
CA VAL A 37 -0.90 1.32 14.02
C VAL A 37 -0.98 -0.19 14.26
N SER A 38 -2.13 -0.78 13.95
CA SER A 38 -2.41 -2.21 14.10
C SER A 38 -1.93 -3.01 12.87
N ILE A 39 -1.09 -4.02 13.09
CA ILE A 39 -0.46 -4.80 12.02
C ILE A 39 -0.40 -6.29 12.39
N ASP A 40 -0.91 -7.14 11.50
CA ASP A 40 -0.72 -8.59 11.54
C ASP A 40 0.21 -9.03 10.40
N ILE A 41 1.26 -9.77 10.72
CA ILE A 41 2.23 -10.28 9.75
C ILE A 41 1.87 -11.70 9.35
N HIS A 42 1.79 -11.96 8.06
CA HIS A 42 1.48 -13.27 7.47
C HIS A 42 2.67 -13.73 6.63
N ASN A 43 3.37 -14.77 7.10
CA ASN A 43 4.51 -15.34 6.39
C ASN A 43 4.08 -16.41 5.38
N CYS A 44 3.28 -16.02 4.39
CA CYS A 44 2.75 -16.95 3.38
C CYS A 44 2.47 -16.26 2.03
N ALA A 45 2.17 -17.04 1.01
CA ALA A 45 1.64 -16.52 -0.25
C ALA A 45 0.16 -16.13 -0.11
N LEU A 46 -0.33 -15.24 -0.98
CA LEU A 46 -1.76 -14.85 -0.98
C LEU A 46 -2.68 -16.06 -1.12
N SER A 47 -2.31 -17.03 -1.98
CA SER A 47 -3.06 -18.27 -2.18
C SER A 47 -3.14 -19.19 -0.94
N GLN A 48 -2.26 -18.97 0.03
CA GLN A 48 -2.18 -19.73 1.29
C GLN A 48 -2.76 -18.93 2.47
N LEU A 49 -3.08 -17.64 2.28
CA LEU A 49 -3.66 -16.82 3.32
C LEU A 49 -5.05 -17.35 3.70
N SER A 50 -5.27 -17.55 5.00
CA SER A 50 -6.52 -18.10 5.53
C SER A 50 -7.72 -17.28 5.04
N SER A 51 -8.77 -17.95 4.58
CA SER A 51 -10.03 -17.31 4.18
C SER A 51 -10.77 -16.62 5.35
N LYS A 52 -10.32 -16.84 6.60
CA LYS A 52 -10.80 -16.12 7.78
C LYS A 52 -10.26 -14.69 7.87
N VAL A 53 -9.11 -14.41 7.26
CA VAL A 53 -8.59 -13.04 7.15
C VAL A 53 -9.48 -12.28 6.17
N LYS A 54 -9.92 -11.09 6.55
CA LYS A 54 -10.77 -10.22 5.72
C LYS A 54 -10.08 -8.87 5.60
N PHE A 55 -10.14 -8.29 4.41
CA PHE A 55 -9.61 -6.95 4.17
C PHE A 55 -10.36 -6.24 3.07
N ASP A 56 -10.56 -4.94 3.25
CA ASP A 56 -11.35 -4.11 2.33
C ASP A 56 -10.59 -3.85 1.03
N THR A 57 -9.27 -3.64 1.13
CA THR A 57 -8.41 -3.24 0.00
C THR A 57 -7.15 -4.08 -0.06
N VAL A 58 -6.75 -4.53 -1.25
CA VAL A 58 -5.42 -5.09 -1.51
C VAL A 58 -4.52 -4.07 -2.19
N VAL A 59 -3.28 -3.95 -1.75
CA VAL A 59 -2.28 -3.06 -2.35
C VAL A 59 -1.55 -3.79 -3.47
N SER A 60 -1.56 -3.21 -4.66
CA SER A 60 -0.83 -3.69 -5.83
C SER A 60 0.44 -2.84 -6.02
N PRO A 61 1.65 -3.43 -5.92
CA PRO A 61 2.93 -2.76 -6.23
C PRO A 61 3.15 -2.62 -7.74
N ALA A 62 2.14 -2.08 -8.44
CA ALA A 62 2.03 -2.05 -9.90
C ALA A 62 3.19 -1.34 -10.60
N ASN A 63 3.15 -1.37 -11.93
CA ASN A 63 3.80 -0.35 -12.75
C ASN A 63 2.85 0.82 -13.07
N SER A 64 3.40 1.92 -13.60
CA SER A 64 2.67 3.14 -13.93
C SER A 64 1.48 2.98 -14.89
N TYR A 65 1.38 1.85 -15.60
CA TYR A 65 0.30 1.57 -16.56
C TYR A 65 -0.72 0.56 -16.04
N GLY A 66 -0.71 0.23 -14.74
CA GLY A 66 -1.75 -0.58 -14.09
C GLY A 66 -1.87 -2.01 -14.62
N ARG A 67 -0.79 -2.55 -15.19
CA ARG A 67 -0.75 -3.94 -15.66
C ARG A 67 -0.55 -4.87 -14.47
N LEU A 68 -1.47 -5.81 -14.27
CA LEU A 68 -1.52 -6.69 -13.11
C LEU A 68 -1.17 -8.16 -13.45
N ASP A 69 0.05 -8.43 -13.92
CA ASP A 69 0.43 -9.77 -14.38
C ASP A 69 1.83 -10.26 -13.94
N GLY A 70 2.49 -9.52 -13.04
CA GLY A 70 3.83 -9.85 -12.56
C GLY A 70 3.87 -10.12 -11.06
N ALA A 71 4.58 -11.16 -10.63
CA ALA A 71 4.84 -11.47 -9.22
C ALA A 71 3.57 -11.39 -8.34
N PHE A 72 3.51 -10.44 -7.40
CA PHE A 72 2.34 -10.28 -6.54
C PHE A 72 1.09 -9.85 -7.30
N ASP A 73 1.23 -9.07 -8.37
CA ASP A 73 0.09 -8.67 -9.19
C ASP A 73 -0.54 -9.85 -9.95
N ASP A 74 0.24 -10.88 -10.30
CA ASP A 74 -0.33 -12.14 -10.82
C ASP A 74 -1.22 -12.82 -9.77
N ALA A 75 -0.80 -12.83 -8.50
CA ALA A 75 -1.60 -13.37 -7.42
C ALA A 75 -2.90 -12.57 -7.23
N ILE A 76 -2.84 -11.24 -7.31
CA ILE A 76 -4.02 -10.36 -7.29
C ILE A 76 -4.97 -10.72 -8.46
N SER A 77 -4.47 -10.78 -9.69
CA SER A 77 -5.30 -11.12 -10.85
C SER A 77 -5.93 -12.51 -10.75
N ARG A 78 -5.18 -13.53 -10.32
CA ARG A 78 -5.74 -14.89 -10.10
C ARG A 78 -6.81 -14.94 -9.03
N GLN A 79 -6.71 -14.06 -8.03
CA GLN A 79 -7.62 -14.03 -6.90
C GLN A 79 -8.91 -13.24 -7.19
N PHE A 80 -8.78 -12.09 -7.85
CA PHE A 80 -9.84 -11.09 -7.94
C PHE A 80 -10.40 -10.89 -9.36
N SER A 81 -9.70 -11.32 -10.42
CA SER A 81 -10.30 -11.35 -11.77
C SER A 81 -11.31 -12.51 -11.89
N PRO A 82 -12.28 -12.43 -12.82
CA PRO A 82 -13.07 -13.57 -13.24
C PRO A 82 -12.18 -14.73 -13.69
N ARG A 83 -12.53 -15.96 -13.31
CA ARG A 83 -11.75 -17.17 -13.65
C ARG A 83 -11.61 -17.42 -15.15
N ASP A 84 -12.57 -16.91 -15.92
CA ASP A 84 -12.64 -16.98 -17.38
C ASP A 84 -12.03 -15.77 -18.09
N ASP A 85 -11.61 -14.72 -17.36
CA ASP A 85 -10.91 -13.56 -17.90
C ASP A 85 -9.87 -13.03 -16.91
N TYR A 86 -8.65 -13.55 -17.00
CA TYR A 86 -7.52 -13.16 -16.16
C TYR A 86 -7.19 -11.66 -16.26
N HIS A 87 -7.43 -11.02 -17.41
CA HIS A 87 -7.06 -9.62 -17.65
C HIS A 87 -8.17 -8.61 -17.32
N ALA A 88 -9.36 -9.07 -16.93
CA ALA A 88 -10.49 -8.18 -16.63
C ALA A 88 -10.12 -7.09 -15.61
N LEU A 89 -9.45 -7.46 -14.52
CA LEU A 89 -9.04 -6.50 -13.48
C LEU A 89 -7.97 -5.51 -13.97
N THR A 90 -7.06 -5.93 -14.86
CA THR A 90 -6.15 -5.00 -15.53
C THR A 90 -6.94 -3.98 -16.36
N GLY A 91 -7.97 -4.42 -17.10
CA GLY A 91 -8.81 -3.51 -17.87
C GLY A 91 -9.51 -2.46 -17.01
N VAL A 92 -10.05 -2.88 -15.85
CA VAL A 92 -10.66 -1.98 -14.86
C VAL A 92 -9.63 -1.00 -14.30
N ALA A 93 -8.46 -1.49 -13.90
CA ALA A 93 -7.36 -0.67 -13.40
C ALA A 93 -6.94 0.40 -14.42
N GLN A 94 -6.71 0.01 -15.68
CA GLN A 94 -6.31 0.91 -16.75
C GLN A 94 -7.39 1.94 -17.10
N ALA A 95 -8.67 1.55 -17.10
CA ALA A 95 -9.77 2.48 -17.27
C ALA A 95 -9.80 3.54 -16.15
N GLN A 96 -9.56 3.13 -14.90
CA GLN A 96 -9.46 4.05 -13.77
C GLN A 96 -8.24 4.97 -13.89
N LEU A 97 -7.08 4.43 -14.26
CA LEU A 97 -5.88 5.23 -14.52
C LEU A 97 -6.08 6.23 -15.67
N TYR A 98 -6.83 5.89 -16.71
CA TYR A 98 -7.17 6.83 -17.77
C TYR A 98 -8.03 7.99 -17.28
N LYS A 99 -9.04 7.71 -16.44
CA LYS A 99 -9.91 8.74 -15.86
C LYS A 99 -9.13 9.70 -14.97
N THR A 100 -8.25 9.18 -14.10
CA THR A 100 -7.53 9.98 -13.10
C THR A 100 -6.28 10.63 -13.68
N TRP A 101 -5.48 9.89 -14.45
CA TRP A 101 -4.12 10.27 -14.83
C TRP A 101 -3.87 10.27 -16.34
N ARG A 102 -4.91 10.12 -17.16
CA ARG A 102 -4.78 9.93 -18.61
C ARG A 102 -3.87 8.74 -19.00
N GLY A 103 -3.85 7.72 -18.14
CA GLY A 103 -3.26 6.40 -18.43
C GLY A 103 -1.85 6.19 -17.88
N PHE A 104 -1.26 7.19 -17.22
CA PHE A 104 0.06 7.07 -16.59
C PHE A 104 0.01 7.56 -15.14
N ALA A 105 0.06 6.65 -14.17
CA ALA A 105 0.25 7.01 -12.77
C ALA A 105 1.75 7.12 -12.44
N PRO A 106 2.26 8.31 -12.04
CA PRO A 106 3.65 8.45 -11.63
C PRO A 106 4.02 7.49 -10.50
N PRO A 107 5.23 6.91 -10.48
CA PRO A 107 5.72 6.16 -9.32
C PRO A 107 5.58 6.97 -8.02
N GLY A 108 5.34 6.29 -6.90
CA GLY A 108 5.14 6.95 -5.60
C GLY A 108 3.70 7.43 -5.34
N THR A 109 2.79 7.32 -6.31
CA THR A 109 1.38 7.70 -6.15
C THR A 109 0.51 6.52 -5.69
N CYS A 110 -0.76 6.77 -5.38
CA CYS A 110 -1.75 5.73 -5.15
C CYS A 110 -3.06 6.03 -5.90
N THR A 111 -3.66 5.01 -6.51
CA THR A 111 -5.01 5.09 -7.10
C THR A 111 -5.88 3.95 -6.59
N LEU A 112 -7.01 4.29 -5.96
CA LEU A 112 -8.02 3.30 -5.57
C LEU A 112 -8.85 2.89 -6.79
N VAL A 113 -9.04 1.58 -6.94
CA VAL A 113 -9.82 0.96 -8.01
C VAL A 113 -10.84 0.03 -7.37
N GLU A 114 -12.12 0.29 -7.63
CA GLU A 114 -13.20 -0.63 -7.23
C GLU A 114 -13.13 -1.92 -8.06
N ILE A 115 -13.20 -3.06 -7.39
CA ILE A 115 -13.41 -4.35 -8.04
C ILE A 115 -14.89 -4.41 -8.44
N PRO A 116 -15.22 -4.61 -9.73
CA PRO A 116 -16.61 -4.66 -10.16
C PRO A 116 -17.37 -5.78 -9.43
N LYS A 117 -18.59 -5.49 -8.95
CA LYS A 117 -19.39 -6.44 -8.16
C LYS A 117 -19.68 -7.73 -8.93
N GLU A 118 -19.83 -7.63 -10.25
CA GLU A 118 -20.02 -8.77 -11.15
C GLU A 118 -18.84 -9.76 -11.16
N PHE A 119 -17.66 -9.38 -10.65
CA PHE A 119 -16.52 -10.31 -10.52
C PHE A 119 -16.67 -11.21 -9.30
N GLU A 120 -17.44 -10.85 -8.27
CA GLU A 120 -17.51 -11.58 -7.01
C GLU A 120 -17.90 -13.06 -7.22
N ALA A 121 -18.99 -13.31 -7.94
CA ALA A 121 -19.45 -14.66 -8.24
C ALA A 121 -18.53 -15.43 -9.22
N ARG A 122 -17.67 -14.73 -9.96
CA ARG A 122 -16.82 -15.30 -11.02
C ARG A 122 -15.36 -15.44 -10.62
N SER A 123 -14.94 -14.82 -9.52
CA SER A 123 -13.55 -14.77 -9.06
C SER A 123 -13.31 -15.82 -7.96
N ARG A 124 -12.16 -15.72 -7.29
CA ARG A 124 -11.85 -16.51 -6.08
C ARG A 124 -11.88 -15.64 -4.84
N ASN A 125 -12.49 -14.45 -4.90
CA ASN A 125 -12.51 -13.48 -3.81
C ASN A 125 -13.23 -14.01 -2.56
N VAL A 126 -12.52 -14.78 -1.75
CA VAL A 126 -12.98 -15.28 -0.45
C VAL A 126 -12.73 -14.29 0.68
N TYR A 127 -12.04 -13.18 0.41
CA TYR A 127 -11.59 -12.21 1.41
C TYR A 127 -12.58 -11.06 1.62
N GLY A 128 -13.61 -10.96 0.79
CA GLY A 128 -14.55 -9.84 0.81
C GLY A 128 -13.94 -8.53 0.32
N THR A 129 -12.81 -8.60 -0.39
CA THR A 129 -12.06 -7.43 -0.86
C THR A 129 -12.86 -6.68 -1.90
N ARG A 130 -12.95 -5.37 -1.74
CA ARG A 130 -13.76 -4.51 -2.61
C ARG A 130 -12.90 -3.67 -3.54
N ARG A 131 -11.62 -3.46 -3.18
CA ARG A 131 -10.74 -2.52 -3.87
C ARG A 131 -9.34 -3.06 -4.09
N VAL A 132 -8.71 -2.54 -5.13
CA VAL A 132 -7.27 -2.60 -5.33
C VAL A 132 -6.71 -1.18 -5.22
N ALA A 133 -5.69 -0.98 -4.38
CA ALA A 133 -4.92 0.25 -4.32
C ALA A 133 -3.67 0.09 -5.21
N LEU A 134 -3.68 0.71 -6.38
CA LEU A 134 -2.53 0.72 -7.28
C LEU A 134 -1.47 1.67 -6.73
N CYS A 135 -0.33 1.14 -6.30
CA CYS A 135 0.82 1.90 -5.84
C CYS A 135 1.99 1.66 -6.80
N PRO A 136 2.06 2.39 -7.93
CA PRO A 136 3.12 2.19 -8.91
C PRO A 136 4.50 2.42 -8.27
N THR A 137 5.35 1.41 -8.32
CA THR A 137 6.73 1.51 -7.82
C THR A 137 7.74 1.79 -8.93
N MET A 138 7.29 1.73 -10.19
CA MET A 138 8.13 1.85 -11.38
C MET A 138 7.28 2.17 -12.60
N ARG A 139 7.89 2.75 -13.64
CA ARG A 139 7.22 2.98 -14.93
C ARG A 139 6.92 1.67 -15.65
N MET A 140 7.95 0.85 -15.78
CA MET A 140 7.95 -0.50 -16.36
C MET A 140 8.81 -1.37 -15.43
N PRO A 141 8.64 -2.70 -15.44
CA PRO A 141 9.48 -3.63 -14.70
C PRO A 141 10.98 -3.32 -14.88
N ALA A 142 11.62 -2.79 -13.82
CA ALA A 142 13.04 -2.40 -13.82
C ALA A 142 13.58 -2.29 -12.38
N ASP A 143 14.91 -2.24 -12.26
CA ASP A 143 15.58 -1.86 -11.01
C ASP A 143 15.26 -0.39 -10.68
N VAL A 144 14.77 -0.14 -9.46
CA VAL A 144 14.39 1.20 -8.99
C VAL A 144 15.22 1.70 -7.83
N ARG A 145 16.38 1.12 -7.54
CA ARG A 145 17.26 1.61 -6.47
C ARG A 145 17.75 3.05 -6.69
N TRP A 146 17.70 3.54 -7.93
CA TRP A 146 17.96 4.95 -8.27
C TRP A 146 16.91 5.88 -7.63
N ASP A 147 15.68 5.41 -7.51
CA ASP A 147 14.62 6.10 -6.79
C ASP A 147 14.80 5.83 -5.29
N LYS A 148 15.18 6.88 -4.58
CA LYS A 148 15.59 6.73 -3.20
C LYS A 148 14.41 6.59 -2.26
N GLU A 149 13.20 6.99 -2.64
CA GLU A 149 12.08 7.22 -1.73
C GLU A 149 10.75 6.62 -2.20
N VAL A 150 10.70 5.96 -3.36
CA VAL A 150 9.44 5.39 -3.91
C VAL A 150 8.62 4.55 -2.94
N VAL A 151 9.26 3.82 -2.00
CA VAL A 151 8.51 3.05 -0.98
C VAL A 151 7.83 4.01 -0.01
N TYR A 152 8.56 5.00 0.51
CA TYR A 152 8.00 6.02 1.40
C TYR A 152 6.84 6.75 0.73
N GLU A 153 7.03 7.20 -0.52
CA GLU A 153 6.02 7.93 -1.29
C GLU A 153 4.78 7.10 -1.55
N CYS A 154 4.93 5.84 -1.98
CA CYS A 154 3.80 4.92 -2.19
C CYS A 154 2.98 4.71 -0.91
N ILE A 155 3.64 4.49 0.23
CA ILE A 155 2.94 4.27 1.51
C ILE A 155 2.24 5.55 1.97
N TRP A 156 2.90 6.70 1.86
CA TRP A 156 2.28 7.98 2.18
C TRP A 156 1.05 8.25 1.29
N SER A 157 1.20 8.10 -0.02
CA SER A 157 0.13 8.27 -0.99
C SER A 157 -1.03 7.30 -0.78
N LEU A 158 -0.74 6.04 -0.40
CA LEU A 158 -1.76 5.05 -0.03
C LEU A 158 -2.61 5.54 1.14
N LEU A 159 -1.97 5.98 2.22
CA LEU A 159 -2.66 6.47 3.41
C LEU A 159 -3.46 7.73 3.11
N CYS A 160 -2.92 8.66 2.32
CA CYS A 160 -3.67 9.83 1.84
C CYS A 160 -4.89 9.42 1.00
N ALA A 161 -4.76 8.46 0.08
CA ALA A 161 -5.88 8.01 -0.75
C ALA A 161 -7.00 7.38 0.10
N ILE A 162 -6.62 6.59 1.12
CA ILE A 162 -7.56 5.97 2.06
C ILE A 162 -8.25 7.01 2.93
N ASP A 163 -7.50 7.95 3.51
CA ASP A 163 -8.07 9.03 4.33
C ASP A 163 -9.03 9.89 3.50
N ASN A 164 -8.62 10.28 2.28
CA ASN A 164 -9.47 11.03 1.36
C ASN A 164 -10.78 10.30 1.03
N HIS A 165 -10.73 8.99 0.79
CA HIS A 165 -11.91 8.15 0.59
C HIS A 165 -12.79 8.11 1.84
N ASN A 166 -12.20 7.80 3.00
CA ASN A 166 -12.92 7.59 4.25
C ASN A 166 -13.63 8.85 4.76
N ARG A 167 -13.13 10.05 4.46
CA ARG A 167 -13.78 11.32 4.85
C ARG A 167 -15.14 11.55 4.19
N VAL A 168 -15.37 10.95 3.01
CA VAL A 168 -16.64 11.11 2.26
C VAL A 168 -17.42 9.80 2.13
N ALA A 169 -16.80 8.67 2.47
CA ALA A 169 -17.44 7.36 2.45
C ALA A 169 -18.50 7.23 3.56
N SER A 170 -19.55 6.45 3.29
CA SER A 170 -20.44 5.99 4.35
C SER A 170 -19.71 5.00 5.27
N GLU A 171 -20.22 4.79 6.48
CA GLU A 171 -19.64 3.88 7.47
C GLU A 171 -19.38 2.47 6.90
N TYR A 172 -20.30 1.96 6.06
CA TYR A 172 -20.20 0.65 5.41
C TYR A 172 -19.24 0.60 4.21
N ASP A 173 -18.67 1.74 3.82
CA ASP A 173 -17.80 1.87 2.66
C ASP A 173 -16.39 2.34 3.00
N GLN A 174 -16.14 2.66 4.28
CA GLN A 174 -14.82 3.00 4.78
C GLN A 174 -13.85 1.83 4.61
N ILE A 175 -12.61 2.16 4.24
CA ILE A 175 -11.48 1.24 4.22
C ILE A 175 -10.93 1.20 5.63
N GLN A 176 -11.20 0.11 6.34
CA GLN A 176 -10.74 -0.12 7.71
C GLN A 176 -9.54 -1.07 7.76
N SER A 177 -9.32 -1.83 6.69
CA SER A 177 -8.30 -2.85 6.61
C SER A 177 -7.67 -2.97 5.22
N VAL A 178 -6.36 -3.16 5.18
CA VAL A 178 -5.59 -3.33 3.93
C VAL A 178 -4.69 -4.56 3.99
N LEU A 179 -4.59 -5.28 2.88
CA LEU A 179 -3.55 -6.28 2.66
C LEU A 179 -2.45 -5.66 1.80
N MET A 180 -1.21 -5.71 2.25
CA MET A 180 -0.06 -5.26 1.45
C MET A 180 1.11 -6.23 1.52
N THR A 181 2.03 -6.11 0.58
CA THR A 181 3.27 -6.89 0.50
C THR A 181 4.48 -5.94 0.45
N PRO A 182 5.72 -6.42 0.63
CA PRO A 182 6.90 -5.59 0.43
C PRO A 182 6.93 -4.91 -0.95
N LEU A 183 6.94 -3.58 -0.96
CA LEU A 183 6.89 -2.78 -2.19
C LEU A 183 8.29 -2.63 -2.79
N ALA A 184 8.40 -2.74 -4.11
CA ALA A 184 9.63 -2.57 -4.88
C ALA A 184 10.79 -3.56 -4.58
N THR A 185 10.56 -4.61 -3.78
CA THR A 185 11.63 -5.54 -3.35
C THR A 185 11.92 -6.66 -4.35
N GLY A 186 10.95 -7.00 -5.21
CA GLY A 186 11.11 -7.99 -6.28
C GLY A 186 11.93 -7.46 -7.45
N VAL A 187 11.27 -7.16 -8.58
CA VAL A 187 11.95 -6.60 -9.77
C VAL A 187 12.65 -5.28 -9.46
N GLY A 188 12.10 -4.48 -8.55
CA GLY A 188 12.63 -3.19 -8.15
C GLY A 188 13.94 -3.22 -7.37
N ARG A 189 14.36 -4.38 -6.85
CA ARG A 189 15.63 -4.60 -6.12
C ARG A 189 15.82 -3.76 -4.85
N VAL A 190 14.77 -3.15 -4.28
CA VAL A 190 14.87 -2.47 -2.98
C VAL A 190 15.16 -3.51 -1.89
N SER A 191 16.13 -3.24 -1.02
CA SER A 191 16.49 -4.15 0.07
C SER A 191 15.35 -4.30 1.09
N PRO A 192 15.24 -5.45 1.78
CA PRO A 192 14.28 -5.63 2.88
C PRO A 192 14.39 -4.52 3.93
N GLU A 193 15.61 -4.12 4.30
CA GLU A 193 15.87 -3.10 5.30
C GLU A 193 15.38 -1.73 4.85
N LYS A 194 15.69 -1.33 3.61
CA LYS A 194 15.25 -0.04 3.07
C LYS A 194 13.73 0.01 2.95
N TRP A 195 13.11 -1.04 2.41
CA TRP A 195 11.66 -1.13 2.30
C TRP A 195 10.99 -1.01 3.68
N ALA A 196 11.45 -1.79 4.66
CA ALA A 196 10.88 -1.82 6.00
C ALA A 196 11.01 -0.46 6.70
N LEU A 197 12.19 0.16 6.63
CA LEU A 197 12.44 1.47 7.22
C LEU A 197 11.55 2.55 6.61
N GLN A 198 11.43 2.59 5.29
CA GLN A 198 10.59 3.59 4.62
C GLN A 198 9.10 3.37 4.87
N THR A 199 8.64 2.11 4.88
CA THR A 199 7.25 1.77 5.17
C THR A 199 6.86 2.22 6.58
N VAL A 200 7.67 1.88 7.59
CA VAL A 200 7.44 2.26 8.98
C VAL A 200 7.52 3.77 9.15
N LEU A 201 8.49 4.43 8.50
CA LEU A 201 8.67 5.86 8.62
C LEU A 201 7.48 6.64 8.02
N ALA A 202 6.99 6.22 6.85
CA ALA A 202 5.81 6.82 6.22
C ALA A 202 4.57 6.69 7.12
N MET A 203 4.31 5.50 7.69
CA MET A 203 3.19 5.30 8.63
C MET A 203 3.32 6.18 9.87
N LYS A 204 4.52 6.26 10.46
CA LYS A 204 4.79 7.10 11.63
C LYS A 204 4.55 8.58 11.34
N HIS A 205 5.15 9.10 10.27
CA HIS A 205 4.97 10.49 9.87
C HIS A 205 3.50 10.79 9.54
N PHE A 206 2.76 9.84 8.96
CA PHE A 206 1.35 10.04 8.62
C PHE A 206 0.48 10.16 9.88
N VAL A 207 0.75 9.33 10.90
CA VAL A 207 0.10 9.47 12.21
C VAL A 207 0.45 10.82 12.84
N GLU A 208 1.72 11.21 12.85
CA GLU A 208 2.17 12.51 13.37
C GLU A 208 1.46 13.67 12.66
N ALA A 209 1.32 13.59 11.33
CA ALA A 209 0.61 14.60 10.53
C ALA A 209 -0.88 14.67 10.86
N SER A 210 -1.50 13.51 11.07
CA SER A 210 -2.93 13.41 11.36
C SER A 210 -3.28 13.89 12.78
N GLU A 211 -2.35 13.72 13.73
CA GLU A 211 -2.52 14.13 15.12
C GLU A 211 -2.18 15.61 15.36
N ASN A 212 -1.37 16.22 14.50
CA ASN A 212 -0.89 17.60 14.63
C ASN A 212 -1.22 18.45 13.38
N PRO A 213 -2.51 18.59 13.01
CA PRO A 213 -2.92 19.24 11.77
C PRO A 213 -2.54 20.72 11.71
N GLU A 214 -2.54 21.44 12.83
CA GLU A 214 -2.11 22.84 12.90
C GLU A 214 -0.64 23.02 12.50
N THR A 215 0.21 22.07 12.90
CA THR A 215 1.63 22.07 12.54
C THR A 215 1.81 21.67 11.07
N TRP A 216 1.23 20.53 10.67
CA TRP A 216 1.46 19.96 9.33
C TRP A 216 0.78 20.71 8.19
N SER A 217 -0.24 21.53 8.49
CA SER A 217 -0.83 22.45 7.52
C SER A 217 -0.03 23.74 7.29
N SER A 218 1.05 23.97 8.06
CA SER A 218 1.83 25.21 7.98
C SER A 218 3.33 25.04 8.31
N LEU A 219 3.92 23.90 7.90
CA LEU A 219 5.32 23.54 8.17
C LEU A 219 6.31 24.65 7.79
N GLN A 220 7.27 24.91 8.69
CA GLN A 220 8.40 25.80 8.45
C GLN A 220 9.64 25.01 8.01
N TRP A 221 10.67 25.72 7.51
CA TRP A 221 11.92 25.08 7.04
C TRP A 221 12.58 24.16 8.07
N ALA A 222 12.50 24.50 9.36
CA ALA A 222 13.05 23.66 10.43
C ALA A 222 12.31 22.32 10.54
N ASP A 223 10.97 22.34 10.43
CA ASP A 223 10.14 21.13 10.48
C ASP A 223 10.42 20.23 9.27
N LEU A 224 10.50 20.84 8.07
CA LEU A 224 10.86 20.16 6.83
C LEU A 224 12.24 19.49 6.95
N GLY A 225 13.23 20.22 7.48
CA GLY A 225 14.60 19.72 7.63
C GLY A 225 14.67 18.45 8.49
N ARG A 226 13.87 18.37 9.56
CA ARG A 226 13.79 17.17 10.40
C ARG A 226 13.21 15.98 9.65
N THR A 227 12.03 16.13 9.06
CA THR A 227 11.33 15.04 8.35
C THR A 227 12.14 14.54 7.15
N CYS A 228 12.71 15.46 6.36
CA CYS A 228 13.58 15.11 5.24
C CYS A 228 14.83 14.36 5.70
N ALA A 229 15.48 14.79 6.79
CA ALA A 229 16.65 14.10 7.31
C ALA A 229 16.32 12.66 7.76
N GLU A 230 15.17 12.43 8.41
CA GLU A 230 14.75 11.08 8.80
C GLU A 230 14.59 10.15 7.59
N THR A 231 14.01 10.64 6.49
CA THR A 231 13.86 9.86 5.24
C THR A 231 15.22 9.62 4.57
N GLN A 232 16.10 10.63 4.53
CA GLN A 232 17.45 10.51 3.95
C GLN A 232 18.31 9.43 4.62
N LEU A 233 18.14 9.19 5.92
CA LEU A 233 18.85 8.12 6.65
C LEU A 233 18.50 6.71 6.14
N THR A 234 17.44 6.56 5.34
CA THR A 234 17.06 5.28 4.73
C THR A 234 17.73 5.03 3.38
N TRP A 235 18.33 6.04 2.76
CA TRP A 235 18.80 5.98 1.37
C TRP A 235 19.97 5.01 1.13
N THR A 236 20.79 4.80 2.15
CA THR A 236 22.03 4.00 2.08
C THR A 236 21.85 2.57 2.61
N LYS A 237 20.61 2.15 2.82
CA LYS A 237 20.25 0.81 3.29
C LYS A 237 19.92 -0.12 2.14
#